data_AF-A0A0P7CD31-F1
#
_entry.id   AF-A0A0P7CD31-F1
#
_cell.length_a   1.000
_cell.length_b   1.000
_cell.length_c   1.000
_cell.angle_alpha   90.00
_cell.angle_beta   90.00
_cell.angle_gamma   90.00
#
_symmetry.space_group_name_H-M   'P 1'
#
loop_
_entity.id
_entity.type
_entity.pdbx_description
1 polymer ?
#
loop_
_entity_poly.entity_id
_entity_poly.type
_entity_poly.pdbx_seq_one_letter_code
_entity_poly.pdbx_strand_id
1 'polypeptide(L)'
;MSIRRTVKSSLRNRLAAVTMVGAVTTGVGIMAASPASAASDSSIALAAKSAGLSGCRGVPTSTWVAIALAESGGNPSARLATSIEDSRGLWQINTWAHPWTKGINLYDTHANAAAAKKVCSMQGPTAWSTYSNGAYLKYLGRGHAAG
;
A
#
# COMPACT_ATOMS: atom_id res chain seq x y z
N MET A 1 -38.81 -19.98 17.15
CA MET A 1 -37.63 -20.29 18.00
C MET A 1 -36.41 -19.70 17.29
N SER A 2 -36.17 -18.38 17.34
CA SER A 2 -35.29 -17.65 18.29
C SER A 2 -33.98 -18.42 18.56
N ILE A 3 -32.79 -17.90 18.23
CA ILE A 3 -31.98 -16.99 19.08
C ILE A 3 -30.88 -16.36 18.17
N ARG A 4 -30.94 -15.05 17.90
CA ARG A 4 -30.16 -13.92 18.47
C ARG A 4 -28.62 -13.97 18.28
N ARG A 5 -28.12 -12.91 17.63
CA ARG A 5 -26.73 -12.43 17.63
C ARG A 5 -26.30 -11.89 19.01
N THR A 6 -25.05 -11.42 19.05
CA THR A 6 -24.38 -10.47 19.99
C THR A 6 -23.72 -11.13 21.22
N VAL A 7 -22.53 -10.76 21.74
CA VAL A 7 -21.77 -9.50 21.79
C VAL A 7 -20.28 -9.75 22.22
N LYS A 8 -19.37 -8.80 21.91
CA LYS A 8 -18.22 -8.27 22.73
C LYS A 8 -17.06 -9.23 23.10
N SER A 9 -15.81 -8.81 23.34
CA SER A 9 -15.22 -7.51 23.65
C SER A 9 -13.72 -7.44 23.32
N SER A 10 -13.28 -6.23 22.99
CA SER A 10 -11.92 -5.67 23.12
C SER A 10 -11.07 -6.24 24.25
N LEU A 11 -9.82 -6.63 23.95
CA LEU A 11 -8.69 -6.57 24.90
C LEU A 11 -7.41 -6.19 24.13
N ARG A 12 -7.01 -4.91 24.21
CA ARG A 12 -5.91 -4.39 25.04
C ARG A 12 -4.56 -4.38 24.33
N ASN A 13 -4.11 -3.14 24.05
CA ASN A 13 -2.71 -2.74 23.96
C ASN A 13 -1.85 -3.48 24.98
N ARG A 14 -0.73 -4.04 24.51
CA ARG A 14 0.49 -4.16 25.33
C ARG A 14 1.66 -3.64 24.52
N LEU A 15 2.03 -2.39 24.78
CA LEU A 15 3.41 -1.96 24.65
C LEU A 15 4.21 -2.80 25.65
N ALA A 16 5.17 -3.58 25.15
CA ALA A 16 6.28 -4.06 25.96
C ALA A 16 7.47 -3.15 25.62
N ALA A 17 7.77 -2.22 26.53
CA ALA A 17 9.06 -1.55 26.57
C ALA A 17 10.11 -2.61 26.88
N VAL A 18 11.04 -2.83 25.95
CA VAL A 18 12.21 -3.68 26.16
C VAL A 18 13.39 -2.76 26.42
N THR A 19 13.67 -2.53 27.71
CA THR A 19 14.98 -2.15 28.20
C THR A 19 15.90 -3.35 28.12
N MET A 20 17.01 -3.25 27.39
CA MET A 20 18.15 -4.16 27.55
C MET A 20 19.44 -3.34 27.64
N VAL A 21 20.08 -3.47 28.81
CA VAL A 21 21.45 -3.07 29.12
C VAL A 21 22.41 -4.02 28.37
N GLY A 22 23.56 -3.50 27.97
CA GLY A 22 24.44 -4.08 26.96
C GLY A 22 25.11 -5.42 27.29
N ALA A 23 25.55 -6.08 26.21
CA ALA A 23 26.64 -7.03 26.18
C ALA A 23 27.24 -7.01 24.76
N VAL A 24 28.52 -6.63 24.66
CA VAL A 24 29.33 -6.77 23.44
C VAL A 24 29.59 -8.26 23.24
N THR A 25 29.07 -8.84 22.16
CA THR A 25 29.44 -10.20 21.71
C THR A 25 29.73 -10.18 20.21
N THR A 26 30.86 -10.78 19.86
CA THR A 26 31.39 -10.98 18.52
C THR A 26 30.54 -11.94 17.70
N GLY A 27 30.13 -11.51 16.50
CA GLY A 27 29.92 -12.37 15.32
C GLY A 27 28.83 -13.46 15.37
N VAL A 28 27.64 -13.14 14.85
CA VAL A 28 26.97 -13.74 13.68
C VAL A 28 25.84 -12.75 13.38
N GLY A 29 25.93 -12.01 12.27
CA GLY A 29 24.96 -11.00 11.91
C GLY A 29 23.63 -11.62 11.51
N ILE A 30 22.74 -11.87 12.47
CA ILE A 30 21.31 -11.96 12.18
C ILE A 30 20.83 -10.56 11.80
N MET A 31 20.96 -10.22 10.52
CA MET A 31 20.29 -9.05 9.94
C MET A 31 18.78 -9.30 10.07
N ALA A 32 18.19 -8.91 11.20
CA ALA A 32 16.74 -8.82 11.32
C ALA A 32 16.29 -7.79 10.29
N ALA A 33 15.70 -8.25 9.19
CA ALA A 33 15.15 -7.38 8.16
C ALA A 33 14.17 -6.42 8.85
N SER A 34 14.51 -5.14 8.90
CA SER A 34 13.61 -4.13 9.43
C SER A 34 12.31 -4.21 8.62
N PRO A 35 11.13 -4.21 9.26
CA PRO A 35 9.90 -4.17 8.51
C PRO A 35 9.95 -2.91 7.65
N ALA A 36 9.79 -3.08 6.33
CA ALA A 36 9.63 -1.95 5.42
C ALA A 36 8.51 -1.07 5.98
N SER A 37 8.87 0.12 6.44
CA SER A 37 7.92 1.00 7.12
C SER A 37 6.89 1.46 6.11
N ALA A 38 5.60 1.33 6.45
CA ALA A 38 4.54 1.85 5.61
C ALA A 38 4.76 3.35 5.38
N ALA A 39 4.63 3.79 4.14
CA ALA A 39 4.62 5.20 3.79
C ALA A 39 3.45 5.89 4.49
N SER A 40 3.68 7.11 4.96
CA SER A 40 2.62 7.95 5.52
C SER A 40 1.57 8.28 4.46
N ASP A 41 0.31 8.41 4.86
CA ASP A 41 -0.80 8.68 3.91
C ASP A 41 -0.55 9.98 3.13
N SER A 42 0.02 11.01 3.77
CA SER A 42 0.41 12.27 3.13
C SER A 42 1.52 12.10 2.10
N SER A 43 2.51 11.24 2.35
CA SER A 43 3.54 10.91 1.35
C SER A 43 2.96 10.14 0.15
N ILE A 44 1.99 9.27 0.38
CA ILE A 44 1.24 8.59 -0.70
C ILE A 44 0.45 9.62 -1.52
N ALA A 45 -0.23 10.55 -0.86
CA ALA A 45 -0.97 11.64 -1.52
C ALA A 45 -0.04 12.54 -2.33
N LEU A 46 1.12 12.91 -1.80
CA LEU A 46 2.13 13.71 -2.49
C LEU A 46 2.66 12.99 -3.73
N ALA A 47 3.00 11.70 -3.62
CA ALA A 47 3.43 10.90 -4.76
C ALA A 47 2.35 10.87 -5.85
N ALA A 48 1.09 10.61 -5.48
CA ALA A 48 -0.04 10.61 -6.42
C ALA A 48 -0.26 11.98 -7.09
N LYS A 49 -0.17 13.09 -6.33
CA LYS A 49 -0.28 14.46 -6.87
C LYS A 49 0.89 14.76 -7.82
N SER A 50 2.13 14.49 -7.41
CA SER A 50 3.34 14.76 -8.20
C SER A 50 3.37 14.01 -9.53
N ALA A 51 2.84 12.78 -9.56
CA ALA A 51 2.75 11.97 -10.77
C ALA A 51 1.56 12.33 -11.68
N GLY A 52 0.69 13.27 -11.27
CA GLY A 52 -0.56 13.55 -11.97
C GLY A 52 -1.57 12.40 -11.94
N LEU A 53 -1.38 11.41 -11.05
CA LEU A 53 -2.34 10.35 -10.76
C LEU A 53 -3.60 10.94 -10.14
N SER A 54 -3.43 11.95 -9.29
CA SER A 54 -4.53 12.77 -8.79
C SER A 54 -5.35 13.36 -9.94
N GLY A 55 -6.65 13.08 -9.97
CA GLY A 55 -7.55 13.53 -11.04
C GLY A 55 -7.53 12.66 -12.29
N CYS A 56 -6.73 11.59 -12.35
CA CYS A 56 -6.77 10.66 -13.46
C CYS A 56 -8.18 10.06 -13.59
N ARG A 57 -8.80 10.23 -14.77
CA ARG A 57 -10.20 9.85 -15.03
C ARG A 57 -11.20 10.47 -14.04
N GLY A 58 -10.91 11.66 -13.51
CA GLY A 58 -11.77 12.35 -12.55
C GLY A 58 -11.73 11.79 -11.12
N VAL A 59 -10.84 10.83 -10.83
CA VAL A 59 -10.72 10.21 -9.51
C VAL A 59 -9.89 11.11 -8.58
N PRO A 60 -10.41 11.52 -7.40
CA PRO A 60 -9.72 12.44 -6.49
C PRO A 60 -8.50 11.79 -5.83
N THR A 61 -7.59 12.61 -5.29
CA THR A 61 -6.39 12.12 -4.59
C THR A 61 -6.74 11.15 -3.45
N SER A 62 -7.78 11.46 -2.67
CA SER A 62 -8.21 10.64 -1.54
C SER A 62 -8.52 9.20 -1.94
N THR A 63 -9.17 9.01 -3.09
CA THR A 63 -9.45 7.67 -3.64
C THR A 63 -8.16 6.96 -4.06
N TRP A 64 -7.20 7.65 -4.68
CA TRP A 64 -5.91 7.03 -5.04
C TRP A 64 -5.06 6.63 -3.83
N VAL A 65 -5.10 7.42 -2.75
CA VAL A 65 -4.49 7.05 -1.46
C VAL A 65 -5.18 5.81 -0.90
N ALA A 66 -6.52 5.79 -0.92
CA ALA A 66 -7.29 4.65 -0.42
C ALA A 66 -7.05 3.36 -1.22
N ILE A 67 -6.89 3.45 -2.55
CA ILE A 67 -6.49 2.32 -3.40
C ILE A 67 -5.10 1.82 -2.99
N ALA A 68 -4.09 2.69 -2.87
CA ALA A 68 -2.74 2.28 -2.45
C ALA A 68 -2.74 1.57 -1.09
N LEU A 69 -3.51 2.09 -0.13
CA LEU A 69 -3.67 1.49 1.19
C LEU A 69 -4.38 0.13 1.14
N ALA A 70 -5.31 -0.06 0.21
CA ALA A 70 -5.98 -1.34 0.01
C ALA A 70 -5.08 -2.38 -0.66
N GLU A 71 -4.27 -1.97 -1.64
CA GLU A 71 -3.37 -2.84 -2.39
C GLU A 71 -2.16 -3.30 -1.55
N SER A 72 -1.56 -2.39 -0.78
CA SER A 72 -0.26 -2.63 -0.14
C SER A 72 -0.24 -2.41 1.37
N GLY A 73 -1.33 -1.95 1.97
CA GLY A 73 -1.32 -1.43 3.34
C GLY A 73 -0.50 -0.15 3.51
N GLY A 74 -0.09 0.49 2.41
CA GLY A 74 0.83 1.62 2.41
C GLY A 74 2.31 1.21 2.38
N ASN A 75 2.65 -0.06 2.17
CA ASN A 75 4.03 -0.54 2.12
C ASN A 75 4.65 -0.33 0.71
N PRO A 76 5.65 0.57 0.53
CA PRO A 76 6.29 0.77 -0.77
C PRO A 76 7.09 -0.44 -1.26
N SER A 77 7.48 -1.34 -0.35
CA SER A 77 8.19 -2.57 -0.66
C SER A 77 7.25 -3.77 -0.88
N ALA A 78 5.92 -3.56 -0.90
CA ALA A 78 4.96 -4.63 -1.13
C ALA A 78 5.21 -5.34 -2.46
N ARG A 79 5.17 -6.67 -2.44
CA ARG A 79 5.29 -7.51 -3.63
C ARG A 79 4.36 -8.71 -3.51
N LEU A 80 3.51 -8.89 -4.51
CA LEU A 80 2.79 -10.13 -4.75
C LEU A 80 3.42 -10.82 -5.96
N ALA A 81 4.08 -11.96 -5.74
CA ALA A 81 4.70 -12.75 -6.79
C ALA A 81 4.15 -14.18 -6.74
N THR A 82 3.54 -14.62 -7.84
CA THR A 82 3.02 -15.97 -8.03
C THR A 82 3.48 -16.51 -9.39
N SER A 83 3.05 -17.71 -9.77
CA SER A 83 3.30 -18.25 -11.12
C SER A 83 2.55 -17.52 -12.23
N ILE A 84 1.60 -16.63 -11.90
CA ILE A 84 0.75 -15.89 -12.86
C ILE A 84 0.78 -14.36 -12.65
N GLU A 85 1.54 -13.85 -11.67
CA GLU A 85 1.54 -12.45 -11.29
C GLU A 85 2.87 -11.99 -10.70
N ASP A 86 3.28 -10.74 -10.98
CA ASP A 86 4.33 -10.03 -10.25
C ASP A 86 3.96 -8.54 -10.12
N SER A 87 3.27 -8.21 -9.03
CA SER A 87 2.77 -6.88 -8.69
C SER A 87 3.61 -6.23 -7.60
N ARG A 88 3.98 -4.96 -7.78
CA ARG A 88 4.97 -4.28 -6.93
C ARG A 88 4.56 -2.89 -6.48
N GLY A 89 4.99 -2.53 -5.28
CA GLY A 89 4.85 -1.21 -4.69
C GLY A 89 3.45 -0.85 -4.23
N LEU A 90 3.27 0.44 -3.92
CA LEU A 90 2.06 0.99 -3.31
C LEU A 90 0.78 0.67 -4.06
N TRP A 91 0.76 0.89 -5.38
CA TRP A 91 -0.39 0.64 -6.25
C TRP A 91 -0.33 -0.73 -6.92
N GLN A 92 0.48 -1.66 -6.41
CA GLN A 92 0.59 -3.05 -6.92
C GLN A 92 0.60 -3.13 -8.45
N ILE A 93 1.59 -2.49 -9.07
CA ILE A 93 1.71 -2.48 -10.53
C ILE A 93 2.18 -3.84 -11.01
N ASN A 94 1.29 -4.56 -11.71
CA ASN A 94 1.57 -5.86 -12.30
C ASN A 94 2.52 -5.72 -13.49
N THR A 95 3.74 -6.23 -13.35
CA THR A 95 4.82 -6.16 -14.35
C THR A 95 4.63 -7.12 -15.53
N TRP A 96 3.77 -8.12 -15.40
CA TRP A 96 3.45 -9.06 -16.48
C TRP A 96 2.36 -8.49 -17.38
N ALA A 97 1.33 -7.86 -16.79
CA ALA A 97 0.32 -7.10 -17.52
C ALA A 97 0.89 -5.81 -18.14
N HIS A 98 1.96 -5.25 -17.55
CA HIS A 98 2.60 -4.03 -18.00
C HIS A 98 4.11 -4.22 -18.20
N PRO A 99 4.57 -4.94 -19.24
CA PRO A 99 5.98 -5.29 -19.43
C PRO A 99 6.94 -4.09 -19.51
N TRP A 100 6.45 -2.92 -19.91
CA TRP A 100 7.23 -1.66 -19.93
C TRP A 100 7.72 -1.22 -18.54
N THR A 101 7.19 -1.81 -17.47
CA THR A 101 7.61 -1.53 -16.09
C THR A 101 8.80 -2.36 -15.61
N LYS A 102 9.25 -3.38 -16.36
CA LYS A 102 10.29 -4.33 -15.91
C LYS A 102 11.65 -3.68 -15.61
N GLY A 103 11.96 -2.54 -16.22
CA GLY A 103 13.17 -1.74 -15.95
C GLY A 103 12.99 -0.63 -14.92
N ILE A 104 11.81 -0.50 -14.32
CA ILE A 104 11.47 0.57 -13.37
C ILE A 104 11.62 0.03 -11.94
N ASN A 105 12.25 0.82 -11.07
CA ASN A 105 12.22 0.55 -9.64
C ASN A 105 10.83 0.86 -9.07
N LEU A 106 9.92 -0.10 -9.14
CA LEU A 106 8.54 0.05 -8.64
C LEU A 106 8.41 0.10 -7.11
N TYR A 107 9.51 -0.07 -6.36
CA TYR A 107 9.53 0.15 -4.91
C TYR A 107 9.81 1.61 -4.55
N ASP A 108 10.29 2.42 -5.49
CA ASP A 108 10.32 3.87 -5.35
C ASP A 108 8.89 4.42 -5.46
N THR A 109 8.53 5.28 -4.51
CA THR A 109 7.15 5.76 -4.35
C THR A 109 6.71 6.62 -5.54
N HIS A 110 7.59 7.46 -6.07
CA HIS A 110 7.29 8.34 -7.20
C HIS A 110 7.27 7.58 -8.53
N ALA A 111 8.21 6.65 -8.74
CA ALA A 111 8.22 5.78 -9.91
C ALA A 111 6.96 4.87 -9.95
N ASN A 112 6.54 4.34 -8.80
CA ASN A 112 5.31 3.55 -8.70
C ASN A 112 4.07 4.41 -9.01
N ALA A 113 4.00 5.64 -8.50
CA ALA A 113 2.92 6.59 -8.80
C ALA A 113 2.86 6.97 -10.29
N ALA A 114 4.02 7.19 -10.93
CA ALA A 114 4.10 7.47 -12.36
C ALA A 114 3.62 6.27 -13.20
N ALA A 115 4.01 5.06 -12.80
CA ALA A 115 3.52 3.84 -13.44
C ALA A 115 1.99 3.68 -13.27
N ALA A 116 1.48 3.92 -12.06
CA ALA A 116 0.04 3.93 -11.78
C ALA A 116 -0.70 4.97 -12.64
N LYS A 117 -0.16 6.18 -12.82
CA LYS A 117 -0.75 7.19 -13.72
C LYS A 117 -0.84 6.67 -15.15
N LYS A 118 0.20 6.01 -15.67
CA LYS A 118 0.17 5.45 -17.01
C LYS A 118 -0.90 4.36 -17.14
N VAL A 119 -0.98 3.43 -16.17
CA VAL A 119 -2.04 2.40 -16.12
C VAL A 119 -3.42 3.02 -16.09
N CYS A 120 -3.68 3.96 -15.19
CA CYS A 120 -4.96 4.67 -15.10
C CYS A 120 -5.32 5.41 -16.40
N SER A 121 -4.34 6.00 -17.08
CA SER A 121 -4.62 6.68 -18.35
C SER A 121 -5.11 5.70 -19.43
N MET A 122 -4.58 4.48 -19.44
CA MET A 122 -5.00 3.41 -20.38
C MET A 122 -6.31 2.74 -19.98
N GLN A 123 -6.46 2.36 -18.71
CA GLN A 123 -7.52 1.44 -18.25
C GLN A 123 -8.47 2.05 -17.21
N GLY A 124 -8.13 3.20 -16.65
CA GLY A 124 -8.87 3.82 -15.55
C GLY A 124 -8.65 3.14 -14.19
N PRO A 125 -9.36 3.60 -13.14
CA PRO A 125 -9.22 3.07 -11.79
C PRO A 125 -9.72 1.61 -11.65
N THR A 126 -10.49 1.11 -12.61
CA THR A 126 -10.99 -0.27 -12.62
C THR A 126 -9.91 -1.32 -12.89
N ALA A 127 -8.70 -0.90 -13.30
CA ALA A 127 -7.53 -1.77 -13.37
C ALA A 127 -7.11 -2.32 -12.00
N TRP A 128 -7.51 -1.66 -10.91
CA TRP A 128 -7.29 -2.11 -9.54
C TRP A 128 -8.52 -2.87 -9.04
N SER A 129 -8.34 -4.13 -8.68
CA SER A 129 -9.43 -4.93 -8.14
C SER A 129 -9.98 -4.33 -6.84
N THR A 130 -9.12 -3.73 -6.02
CA THR A 130 -9.50 -3.05 -4.77
C THR A 130 -10.42 -1.84 -4.99
N TYR A 131 -10.35 -1.20 -6.16
CA TYR A 131 -11.30 -0.17 -6.56
C TYR A 131 -12.63 -0.81 -6.98
N SER A 132 -12.56 -1.76 -7.91
CA SER A 132 -13.74 -2.38 -8.53
C SER A 132 -14.60 -3.18 -7.54
N ASN A 133 -14.00 -3.81 -6.52
CA ASN A 133 -14.71 -4.56 -5.49
C ASN A 133 -15.05 -3.72 -4.24
N GLY A 134 -14.71 -2.43 -4.24
CA GLY A 134 -14.99 -1.51 -3.12
C GLY A 134 -14.08 -1.67 -1.90
N ALA A 135 -13.06 -2.54 -1.92
CA ALA A 135 -12.15 -2.72 -0.79
C ALA A 135 -11.42 -1.43 -0.38
N TYR A 136 -11.22 -0.48 -1.29
CA TYR A 136 -10.64 0.83 -0.99
C TYR A 136 -11.51 1.69 -0.05
N LEU A 137 -12.83 1.47 0.00
CA LEU A 137 -13.76 2.32 0.75
C LEU A 137 -13.44 2.38 2.25
N LYS A 138 -12.92 1.29 2.84
CA LYS A 138 -12.49 1.27 4.26
C LYS A 138 -11.32 2.21 4.56
N TYR A 139 -10.58 2.63 3.53
CA TYR A 139 -9.44 3.56 3.65
C TYR A 139 -9.78 4.97 3.17
N LEU A 140 -10.99 5.24 2.69
CA LEU A 140 -11.34 6.53 2.11
C LEU A 140 -11.21 7.67 3.14
N GLY A 141 -11.57 7.42 4.40
CA GLY A 141 -11.36 8.39 5.49
C GLY A 141 -9.88 8.77 5.69
N ARG A 142 -8.97 7.79 5.59
CA ARG A 142 -7.51 8.04 5.60
C ARG A 142 -7.07 8.83 4.38
N GLY A 143 -7.61 8.50 3.21
CA GLY A 143 -7.35 9.24 1.97
C GLY A 143 -7.78 10.70 2.04
N HIS A 144 -8.92 11.00 2.67
CA HIS A 144 -9.38 12.37 2.89
C HIS A 144 -8.48 13.14 3.87
N ALA A 145 -8.00 12.48 4.93
CA ALA A 145 -7.08 13.09 5.90
C ALA A 145 -5.67 13.38 5.35
N ALA A 146 -5.29 12.71 4.26
CA ALA A 146 -4.00 12.86 3.60
C ALA A 146 -3.94 13.99 2.55
N GLY A 147 -5.12 14.49 2.16
CA GLY A 147 -5.34 15.34 0.98
C GLY A 147 -5.25 16.82 1.26
#